data_AF-A0A9P1ALM4-F1
#
_entry.id   AF-A0A9P1ALM4-F1
#
_cell.length_a   1.000
_cell.length_b   1.000
_cell.length_c   1.000
_cell.angle_alpha   90.00
_cell.angle_beta   90.00
_cell.angle_gamma   90.00
#
_symmetry.space_group_name_H-M   'P 1'
#
loop_
_entity.id
_entity.type
_entity.pdbx_description
1 polymer ?
#
loop_
_entity_poly.entity_id
_entity_poly.type
_entity_poly.pdbx_seq_one_letter_code
_entity_poly.pdbx_strand_id
1 'polypeptide(L)'
;MLLGLLVFSLAFQGLVAVSECEECTTIVDLLQLEWGEKKTEDCFVDIALFICENFHIEDNDVCNFIVSDFSDEFMYVIKQILVTPHQICGLLMQNDCGEFVDPLATIWNMTVPGNQPAFVPKQIVPTGNPTLRALHLTDLHVDMYYTPGLEAQCDTPQCCRPQDMNVEIVENGDVKVPAGPWGNVGSCDTPYWLLTNMLEHIANSSGPLDYVMVSGDLVSHTVWAYTPETHSFMIKNLSDTIRSYFPTTPVYFAVGNHEGVPVDNIAPHFTPKKYHMDWLYKSMSDSWQGWIPDDQEKTLKYNGCFMKKIYDGLRLISLNNVYGDRINFWLYINQTDPDGTLGWLIDQLQDAENAGDKVHIVAHIPGSDSEALEGYALNYYKIINRFTNTVVGQFFGHTHSEKFYMMYADPDDYKSTPTNVVYSAPSVTPYSNYFPAYRIYSIDGVHSGSTYQVIDYEEWFFNLTENNANPTNVQWTPLYKSANLEYGLKGQTPDEYNRMIERMKTDTNLFNAYFENHYRRSVYDGLIPCGDQKCRNGYLCDARQFHQTNKLCTDLEGGIEKPTENQSKKYSSRFRKSHEKRRGKEECKI
;
A
#
# COMPACT_ATOMS: atom_id res chain seq x y z
N MET A 1 -8.06 -33.93 -29.70
CA MET A 1 -6.88 -33.42 -30.44
C MET A 1 -5.56 -33.86 -29.82
N LEU A 2 -5.40 -33.89 -28.49
CA LEU A 2 -4.19 -34.44 -27.84
C LEU A 2 -3.82 -35.86 -28.33
N LEU A 3 -4.80 -36.75 -28.53
CA LEU A 3 -4.51 -38.10 -29.09
C LEU A 3 -4.02 -38.07 -30.55
N GLY A 4 -4.41 -37.06 -31.33
CA GLY A 4 -3.96 -36.87 -32.71
C GLY A 4 -2.57 -36.25 -32.79
N LEU A 5 -2.25 -35.33 -31.87
CA LEU A 5 -0.93 -34.71 -31.72
C LEU A 5 0.10 -35.68 -31.11
N LEU A 6 -0.30 -36.55 -30.18
CA LEU A 6 0.52 -37.67 -29.70
C LEU A 6 0.84 -38.68 -30.81
N VAL A 7 -0.11 -38.93 -31.73
CA VAL A 7 0.14 -39.78 -32.91
C VAL A 7 1.02 -39.07 -33.94
N PHE A 8 1.00 -37.74 -34.01
CA PHE A 8 1.90 -36.94 -34.85
C PHE A 8 3.33 -36.89 -34.29
N SER A 9 3.48 -36.80 -32.97
CA SER A 9 4.77 -36.93 -32.24
C SER A 9 5.38 -38.33 -32.42
N LEU A 10 4.56 -39.39 -32.37
CA LEU A 10 4.99 -40.76 -32.64
C LEU A 10 5.38 -41.01 -34.11
N ALA A 11 4.91 -40.18 -35.06
CA ALA A 11 5.24 -40.30 -36.47
C ALA A 11 6.61 -39.67 -36.84
N PHE A 12 7.22 -38.89 -35.95
CA PHE A 12 8.52 -38.24 -36.16
C PHE A 12 9.65 -38.77 -35.26
N GLN A 13 9.46 -39.91 -34.58
CA GLN A 13 10.52 -40.62 -33.82
C GLN A 13 11.66 -41.20 -34.69
N GLY A 14 11.83 -40.72 -35.91
CA GLY A 14 12.82 -41.21 -36.83
C GLY A 14 13.32 -40.12 -37.75
N LEU A 15 13.92 -39.06 -37.20
CA LEU A 15 15.08 -38.32 -37.73
C LEU A 15 15.20 -37.00 -36.96
N VAL A 16 16.40 -36.76 -36.40
CA VAL A 16 16.84 -35.59 -35.60
C VAL A 16 16.53 -35.70 -34.09
N ALA A 17 17.59 -35.63 -33.27
CA ALA A 17 17.48 -35.47 -31.83
C ALA A 17 17.07 -34.02 -31.55
N VAL A 18 15.77 -33.80 -31.36
CA VAL A 18 15.18 -32.51 -30.99
C VAL A 18 15.36 -32.35 -29.48
N SER A 19 15.88 -31.20 -29.04
CA SER A 19 16.03 -30.94 -27.59
C SER A 19 14.67 -30.76 -26.93
N GLU A 20 14.53 -31.06 -25.63
CA GLU A 20 13.28 -30.81 -24.87
C GLU A 20 12.82 -29.34 -25.01
N CYS A 21 13.76 -28.41 -25.21
CA CYS A 21 13.50 -27.01 -25.50
C CYS A 21 12.84 -26.76 -26.86
N GLU A 22 13.34 -27.43 -27.89
CA GLU A 22 12.84 -27.30 -29.25
C GLU A 22 11.45 -27.99 -29.38
N GLU A 23 11.20 -29.02 -28.57
CA GLU A 23 9.87 -29.63 -28.42
C GLU A 23 8.92 -28.69 -27.67
N CYS A 24 9.33 -28.08 -26.56
CA CYS A 24 8.52 -27.09 -25.84
C CYS A 24 8.18 -25.88 -26.71
N THR A 25 9.16 -25.29 -27.38
CA THR A 25 8.95 -24.10 -28.22
C THR A 25 8.03 -24.42 -29.39
N THR A 26 8.20 -25.58 -30.03
CA THR A 26 7.31 -26.06 -31.10
C THR A 26 5.89 -26.33 -30.60
N ILE A 27 5.72 -26.89 -29.38
CA ILE A 27 4.40 -27.09 -28.77
C ILE A 27 3.74 -25.74 -28.46
N VAL A 28 4.46 -24.79 -27.88
CA VAL A 28 3.93 -23.46 -27.57
C VAL A 28 3.59 -22.70 -28.86
N ASP A 29 4.43 -22.77 -29.90
CA ASP A 29 4.17 -22.22 -31.22
C ASP A 29 2.92 -22.84 -31.85
N LEU A 30 2.78 -24.17 -31.80
CA LEU A 30 1.61 -24.88 -32.31
C LEU A 30 0.35 -24.52 -31.51
N LEU A 31 0.43 -24.37 -30.19
CA LEU A 31 -0.70 -23.93 -29.37
C LEU A 31 -1.09 -22.48 -29.71
N GLN A 32 -0.12 -21.58 -29.92
CA GLN A 32 -0.38 -20.21 -30.36
C GLN A 32 -1.01 -20.15 -31.76
N LEU A 33 -0.60 -21.03 -32.68
CA LEU A 33 -1.14 -21.16 -34.05
C LEU A 33 -2.52 -21.82 -34.09
N GLU A 34 -2.74 -22.89 -33.32
CA GLU A 34 -3.96 -23.71 -33.32
C GLU A 34 -5.09 -23.07 -32.53
N TRP A 35 -4.77 -22.32 -31.46
CA TRP A 35 -5.77 -21.54 -30.75
C TRP A 35 -6.24 -20.35 -31.57
N GLY A 36 -5.37 -19.71 -32.35
CA GLY A 36 -5.68 -18.43 -32.98
C GLY A 36 -6.01 -17.34 -31.94
N GLU A 37 -5.91 -16.06 -32.31
CA GLU A 37 -6.05 -14.94 -31.36
C GLU A 37 -7.32 -15.02 -30.47
N LYS A 38 -8.40 -15.61 -31.00
CA LYS A 38 -9.72 -15.66 -30.37
C LYS A 38 -9.94 -16.82 -29.40
N LYS A 39 -9.32 -18.00 -29.60
CA LYS A 39 -9.48 -19.16 -28.71
C LYS A 39 -8.47 -19.10 -27.55
N THR A 40 -7.33 -18.43 -27.76
CA THR A 40 -6.39 -18.03 -26.71
C THR A 40 -7.08 -17.14 -25.69
N GLU A 41 -7.82 -16.10 -26.11
CA GLU A 41 -8.65 -15.28 -25.18
C GLU A 41 -9.69 -16.09 -24.39
N ASP A 42 -10.22 -17.17 -24.96
CA ASP A 42 -11.35 -17.91 -24.40
C ASP A 42 -10.99 -18.98 -23.36
N CYS A 43 -9.79 -19.57 -23.41
CA CYS A 43 -9.27 -20.56 -22.44
C CYS A 43 -8.21 -19.98 -21.48
N PHE A 44 -7.83 -18.71 -21.64
CA PHE A 44 -6.75 -18.08 -20.88
C PHE A 44 -7.12 -17.71 -19.45
N VAL A 45 -8.40 -17.50 -19.14
CA VAL A 45 -8.89 -17.32 -17.76
C VAL A 45 -8.40 -18.44 -16.84
N ASP A 46 -8.44 -19.70 -17.31
CA ASP A 46 -8.02 -20.84 -16.51
C ASP A 46 -6.49 -20.91 -16.36
N ILE A 47 -5.72 -20.41 -17.35
CA ILE A 47 -4.25 -20.30 -17.30
C ILE A 47 -3.81 -19.15 -16.38
N ALA A 48 -4.50 -18.01 -16.43
CA ALA A 48 -4.24 -16.86 -15.58
C ALA A 48 -4.51 -17.17 -14.11
N LEU A 49 -5.61 -17.87 -13.82
CA LEU A 49 -5.88 -18.40 -12.47
C LEU A 49 -4.80 -19.37 -12.06
N PHE A 50 -4.41 -20.30 -12.94
CA PHE A 50 -3.32 -21.23 -12.64
C PHE A 50 -2.01 -20.50 -12.30
N ILE A 51 -1.64 -19.45 -13.04
CA ILE A 51 -0.42 -18.67 -12.75
C ILE A 51 -0.56 -17.91 -11.42
N CYS A 52 -1.65 -17.17 -11.23
CA CYS A 52 -1.85 -16.38 -10.02
C CYS A 52 -1.86 -17.26 -8.75
N GLU A 53 -2.54 -18.41 -8.80
CA GLU A 53 -2.62 -19.36 -7.69
C GLU A 53 -1.30 -20.11 -7.43
N ASN A 54 -0.60 -20.57 -8.47
CA ASN A 54 0.63 -21.37 -8.30
C ASN A 54 1.88 -20.53 -7.98
N PHE A 55 1.93 -19.27 -8.42
CA PHE A 55 3.03 -18.36 -8.11
C PHE A 55 2.76 -17.51 -6.86
N HIS A 56 1.62 -17.73 -6.18
CA HIS A 56 1.23 -16.98 -4.99
C HIS A 56 1.34 -15.47 -5.20
N ILE A 57 0.84 -15.01 -6.36
CA ILE A 57 0.84 -13.59 -6.70
C ILE A 57 -0.07 -12.87 -5.71
N GLU A 58 -1.26 -13.42 -5.48
CA GLU A 58 -2.26 -12.95 -4.53
C GLU A 58 -3.16 -14.07 -4.02
N ASP A 59 -4.05 -13.75 -3.09
CA ASP A 59 -5.10 -14.65 -2.63
C ASP A 59 -6.03 -15.12 -3.77
N ASN A 60 -6.49 -16.37 -3.67
CA ASN A 60 -7.28 -17.01 -4.73
C ASN A 60 -8.54 -16.21 -5.14
N ASP A 61 -9.19 -15.49 -4.23
CA ASP A 61 -10.36 -14.66 -4.57
C ASP A 61 -9.97 -13.40 -5.34
N VAL A 62 -8.84 -12.78 -5.00
CA VAL A 62 -8.27 -11.64 -5.72
C VAL A 62 -7.83 -12.09 -7.12
N CYS A 63 -7.18 -13.25 -7.23
CA CYS A 63 -6.87 -13.89 -8.51
C CYS A 63 -8.13 -14.15 -9.35
N ASN A 64 -9.21 -14.66 -8.74
CA ASN A 64 -10.48 -14.89 -9.43
C ASN A 64 -11.15 -13.60 -9.89
N PHE A 65 -11.03 -12.54 -9.10
CA PHE A 65 -11.60 -11.22 -9.38
C PHE A 65 -10.85 -10.48 -10.49
N ILE A 66 -9.52 -10.43 -10.43
CA ILE A 66 -8.64 -9.83 -11.46
C ILE A 66 -8.95 -10.43 -12.83
N VAL A 67 -9.17 -11.76 -12.87
CA VAL A 67 -9.40 -12.47 -14.11
C VAL A 67 -10.84 -12.33 -14.64
N SER A 68 -11.83 -11.97 -13.79
CA SER A 68 -13.22 -11.80 -14.22
C SER A 68 -13.58 -10.38 -14.65
N ASP A 69 -13.28 -9.38 -13.82
CA ASP A 69 -13.79 -8.02 -13.98
C ASP A 69 -12.77 -7.08 -14.63
N PHE A 70 -11.47 -7.42 -14.55
CA PHE A 70 -10.36 -6.63 -15.11
C PHE A 70 -9.62 -7.36 -16.23
N SER A 71 -10.35 -8.25 -16.91
CA SER A 71 -9.79 -9.07 -17.97
C SER A 71 -9.11 -8.22 -19.05
N ASP A 72 -9.65 -7.08 -19.48
CA ASP A 72 -9.05 -6.31 -20.58
C ASP A 72 -7.66 -5.72 -20.24
N GLU A 73 -7.49 -5.17 -19.04
CA GLU A 73 -6.24 -4.62 -18.53
C GLU A 73 -5.20 -5.73 -18.30
N PHE A 74 -5.60 -6.76 -17.55
CA PHE A 74 -4.74 -7.91 -17.25
C PHE A 74 -4.33 -8.66 -18.53
N MET A 75 -5.27 -8.85 -19.46
CA MET A 75 -5.01 -9.46 -20.77
C MET A 75 -4.02 -8.63 -21.59
N TYR A 76 -4.12 -7.30 -21.54
CA TYR A 76 -3.15 -6.45 -22.22
C TYR A 76 -1.75 -6.69 -21.67
N VAL A 77 -1.61 -6.67 -20.34
CA VAL A 77 -0.32 -6.85 -19.65
C VAL A 77 0.30 -8.20 -19.94
N ILE A 78 -0.43 -9.29 -19.80
CA ILE A 78 0.12 -10.60 -20.10
C ILE A 78 0.48 -10.74 -21.60
N LYS A 79 -0.33 -10.18 -22.52
CA LYS A 79 0.03 -10.13 -23.95
C LYS A 79 1.30 -9.33 -24.22
N GLN A 80 1.75 -8.44 -23.34
CA GLN A 80 3.03 -7.75 -23.47
C GLN A 80 4.20 -8.52 -22.82
N ILE A 81 3.93 -9.32 -21.78
CA ILE A 81 4.96 -10.03 -21.00
C ILE A 81 5.27 -11.42 -21.56
N LEU A 82 4.23 -12.19 -21.92
CA LEU A 82 4.34 -13.58 -22.38
C LEU A 82 4.11 -13.66 -23.88
N VAL A 83 5.12 -13.29 -24.67
CA VAL A 83 4.95 -13.18 -26.13
C VAL A 83 5.66 -14.29 -26.89
N THR A 84 6.75 -14.83 -26.35
CA THR A 84 7.58 -15.78 -27.11
C THR A 84 7.54 -17.19 -26.50
N PRO A 85 7.50 -18.24 -27.35
CA PRO A 85 7.67 -19.63 -26.92
C PRO A 85 8.89 -19.83 -26.00
N HIS A 86 9.96 -19.08 -26.21
CA HIS A 86 11.18 -19.14 -25.40
C HIS A 86 11.00 -18.57 -23.98
N GLN A 87 10.16 -17.56 -23.77
CA GLN A 87 9.86 -17.07 -22.42
C GLN A 87 8.95 -18.02 -21.65
N ILE A 88 7.95 -18.62 -22.33
CA ILE A 88 7.07 -19.63 -21.75
C ILE A 88 7.86 -20.91 -21.43
N CYS A 89 8.74 -21.35 -22.33
CA CYS A 89 9.58 -22.53 -22.09
C CYS A 89 10.72 -22.28 -21.09
N GLY A 90 11.26 -21.05 -21.04
CA GLY A 90 12.16 -20.62 -19.98
C GLY A 90 11.51 -20.66 -18.59
N LEU A 91 10.24 -20.25 -18.50
CA LEU A 91 9.41 -20.34 -17.29
C LEU A 91 9.13 -21.80 -16.88
N LEU A 92 8.68 -22.63 -17.83
CA LEU A 92 8.24 -24.00 -17.55
C LEU A 92 9.38 -24.98 -17.29
N MET A 93 10.56 -24.75 -17.85
CA MET A 93 11.68 -25.71 -17.81
C MET A 93 12.90 -25.23 -17.00
N GLN A 94 12.78 -24.08 -16.31
CA GLN A 94 13.73 -23.53 -15.32
C GLN A 94 15.23 -23.85 -15.61
N ASN A 95 15.73 -23.34 -16.74
CA ASN A 95 17.15 -23.11 -17.10
C ASN A 95 17.74 -23.81 -18.35
N ASP A 96 16.95 -24.39 -19.26
CA ASP A 96 17.52 -24.90 -20.53
C ASP A 96 16.72 -24.50 -21.80
N CYS A 97 15.80 -23.53 -21.72
CA CYS A 97 14.99 -23.13 -22.87
C CYS A 97 14.60 -21.64 -22.99
N GLY A 98 15.51 -20.74 -22.65
CA GLY A 98 15.31 -19.28 -22.71
C GLY A 98 15.46 -18.61 -21.35
N GLU A 99 15.66 -17.29 -21.34
CA GLU A 99 15.73 -16.49 -20.10
C GLU A 99 14.32 -16.02 -19.72
N PHE A 100 13.77 -16.59 -18.65
CA PHE A 100 12.64 -15.98 -17.95
C PHE A 100 13.22 -14.95 -16.97
N VAL A 101 13.05 -13.66 -17.26
CA VAL A 101 13.30 -12.61 -16.26
C VAL A 101 12.15 -12.70 -15.29
N ASP A 102 12.44 -13.11 -14.04
CA ASP A 102 11.46 -13.05 -12.98
C ASP A 102 11.03 -11.57 -12.82
N PRO A 103 9.78 -11.24 -13.21
CA PRO A 103 9.33 -9.87 -13.15
C PRO A 103 9.25 -9.40 -11.68
N LEU A 104 9.20 -10.31 -10.69
CA LEU A 104 9.23 -9.94 -9.27
C LEU A 104 10.63 -9.60 -8.75
N ALA A 105 11.70 -10.01 -9.45
CA ALA A 105 13.09 -9.82 -9.03
C ALA A 105 13.84 -8.75 -9.84
N THR A 106 13.11 -7.93 -10.62
CA THR A 106 13.73 -6.93 -11.49
C THR A 106 14.33 -5.79 -10.67
N ILE A 107 15.67 -5.74 -10.64
CA ILE A 107 16.42 -4.61 -10.07
C ILE A 107 16.90 -3.71 -11.19
N TRP A 108 16.51 -2.44 -11.11
CA TRP A 108 16.97 -1.39 -12.00
C TRP A 108 17.72 -0.33 -11.21
N ASN A 109 18.52 0.49 -11.89
CA ASN A 109 19.28 1.56 -11.25
C ASN A 109 18.92 2.89 -11.88
N MET A 110 18.76 3.89 -11.03
CA MET A 110 18.66 5.29 -11.42
C MET A 110 19.95 6.04 -11.13
N THR A 111 20.26 7.03 -11.96
CA THR A 111 21.35 7.96 -11.66
C THR A 111 20.86 8.99 -10.66
N VAL A 112 21.40 8.92 -9.44
CA VAL A 112 21.18 9.93 -8.40
C VAL A 112 22.33 10.96 -8.48
N PRO A 113 22.06 12.28 -8.40
CA PRO A 113 23.10 13.30 -8.45
C PRO A 113 24.22 13.06 -7.44
N GLY A 114 25.47 13.26 -7.86
CA GLY A 114 26.63 13.19 -6.97
C GLY A 114 26.69 14.37 -5.98
N ASN A 115 27.86 14.56 -5.36
CA ASN A 115 28.14 15.67 -4.42
C ASN A 115 27.29 15.66 -3.14
N GLN A 116 26.95 14.49 -2.63
CA GLN A 116 26.29 14.36 -1.33
C GLN A 116 27.06 15.17 -0.26
N PRO A 117 26.43 16.16 0.38
CA PRO A 117 27.03 16.87 1.51
C PRO A 117 27.39 15.88 2.62
N ALA A 118 28.37 16.22 3.45
CA ALA A 118 28.71 15.39 4.62
C ALA A 118 27.45 15.13 5.46
N PHE A 119 27.24 13.88 5.85
CA PHE A 119 26.10 13.49 6.67
C PHE A 119 26.07 14.30 7.97
N VAL A 120 24.91 14.88 8.28
CA VAL A 120 24.65 15.59 9.53
C VAL A 120 23.65 14.77 10.34
N PRO A 121 24.08 14.14 11.45
CA PRO A 121 23.17 13.36 12.28
C PRO A 121 22.03 14.22 12.82
N LYS A 122 20.81 13.71 12.69
CA LYS A 122 19.59 14.33 13.22
C LYS A 122 19.70 14.48 14.73
N GLN A 123 19.57 15.71 15.22
CA GLN A 123 19.68 16.04 16.65
C GLN A 123 18.30 16.17 17.26
N ILE A 124 18.21 15.89 18.56
CA ILE A 124 17.02 16.16 19.36
C ILE A 124 16.75 17.67 19.33
N VAL A 125 15.53 18.03 18.98
CA VAL A 125 15.09 19.42 18.92
C VAL A 125 15.04 19.99 20.34
N PRO A 126 15.70 21.13 20.63
CA PRO A 126 15.65 21.76 21.94
C PRO A 126 14.23 22.17 22.34
N THR A 127 13.92 22.09 23.63
CA THR A 127 12.64 22.57 24.16
C THR A 127 12.58 24.10 24.12
N GLY A 128 11.37 24.64 23.93
CA GLY A 128 11.11 26.08 23.95
C GLY A 128 11.13 26.79 22.59
N ASN A 129 11.50 26.09 21.51
CA ASN A 129 11.26 26.58 20.14
C ASN A 129 9.76 26.55 19.81
N PRO A 130 9.29 27.42 18.90
CA PRO A 130 7.96 27.29 18.31
C PRO A 130 7.79 25.92 17.67
N THR A 131 6.59 25.34 17.75
CA THR A 131 6.28 24.03 17.16
C THR A 131 5.10 24.14 16.20
N LEU A 132 5.12 23.36 15.14
CA LEU A 132 3.98 23.13 14.26
C LEU A 132 3.23 21.86 14.69
N ARG A 133 1.92 21.85 14.48
CA ARG A 133 1.04 20.70 14.69
C ARG A 133 0.46 20.22 13.37
N ALA A 134 0.83 19.00 12.96
CA ALA A 134 0.38 18.39 11.71
C ALA A 134 -0.51 17.18 11.98
N LEU A 135 -1.76 17.22 11.51
CA LEU A 135 -2.66 16.06 11.55
C LEU A 135 -2.31 15.12 10.39
N HIS A 136 -2.28 13.81 10.65
CA HIS A 136 -2.12 12.80 9.61
C HIS A 136 -3.31 11.84 9.66
N LEU A 137 -4.06 11.84 8.56
CA LEU A 137 -5.15 10.91 8.29
C LEU A 137 -4.71 9.95 7.18
N THR A 138 -5.08 8.69 7.27
CA THR A 138 -4.75 7.68 6.26
C THR A 138 -5.75 6.54 6.32
N ASP A 139 -5.92 5.83 5.20
CA ASP A 139 -6.69 4.59 5.13
C ASP A 139 -8.10 4.80 5.69
N LEU A 140 -8.79 5.80 5.11
CA LEU A 140 -10.13 6.19 5.52
C LEU A 140 -11.12 5.07 5.22
N HIS A 141 -10.97 4.44 4.04
CA HIS A 141 -11.84 3.40 3.49
C HIS A 141 -13.30 3.60 3.88
N VAL A 142 -13.91 4.66 3.35
CA VAL A 142 -15.28 5.00 3.71
C VAL A 142 -16.25 4.11 2.95
N ASP A 143 -17.04 3.34 3.70
CA ASP A 143 -18.15 2.57 3.17
C ASP A 143 -19.47 3.34 3.36
N MET A 144 -19.94 3.94 2.26
CA MET A 144 -21.22 4.66 2.23
C MET A 144 -22.43 3.74 2.42
N TYR A 145 -22.23 2.42 2.36
CA TYR A 145 -23.28 1.40 2.51
C TYR A 145 -23.19 0.61 3.82
N TYR A 146 -22.26 0.94 4.71
CA TYR A 146 -22.18 0.31 6.02
C TYR A 146 -23.54 0.38 6.72
N THR A 147 -24.05 -0.76 7.17
CA THR A 147 -25.37 -0.88 7.77
C THR A 147 -25.28 -1.68 9.07
N PRO A 148 -25.52 -1.04 10.23
CA PRO A 148 -25.53 -1.71 11.53
C PRO A 148 -26.49 -2.90 11.56
N GLY A 149 -26.08 -3.97 12.23
CA GLY A 149 -26.85 -5.20 12.38
C GLY A 149 -26.73 -6.19 11.22
N LEU A 150 -26.09 -5.83 10.09
CA LEU A 150 -25.76 -6.80 9.05
C LEU A 150 -24.60 -7.72 9.48
N GLU A 151 -24.38 -8.80 8.74
CA GLU A 151 -23.31 -9.76 9.04
C GLU A 151 -21.93 -9.09 8.95
N ALA A 152 -21.16 -9.18 10.03
CA ALA A 152 -19.77 -8.68 10.12
C ALA A 152 -18.73 -9.77 9.83
N GLN A 153 -19.13 -11.04 9.78
CA GLN A 153 -18.28 -12.19 9.46
C GLN A 153 -18.86 -12.99 8.28
N CYS A 154 -18.95 -12.33 7.14
CA CYS A 154 -19.42 -12.90 5.88
C CYS A 154 -18.29 -13.60 5.11
N ASP A 155 -18.66 -14.29 4.03
CA ASP A 155 -17.73 -15.03 3.16
C ASP A 155 -17.27 -14.19 1.94
N THR A 156 -17.36 -12.87 2.03
CA THR A 156 -16.86 -11.92 1.01
C THR A 156 -15.76 -11.03 1.59
N PRO A 157 -14.89 -10.42 0.74
CA PRO A 157 -13.78 -9.59 1.21
C PRO A 157 -14.21 -8.39 2.07
N GLN A 158 -15.42 -7.87 1.84
CA GLN A 158 -16.05 -6.85 2.69
C GLN A 158 -17.47 -7.26 3.10
N CYS A 159 -17.79 -7.00 4.37
CA CYS A 159 -18.99 -7.31 5.14
C CYS A 159 -19.60 -6.02 5.72
N CYS A 160 -20.52 -6.13 6.69
CA CYS A 160 -21.21 -5.02 7.34
C CYS A 160 -22.03 -4.11 6.42
N ARG A 161 -22.30 -4.54 5.18
CA ARG A 161 -23.05 -3.80 4.17
C ARG A 161 -23.97 -4.73 3.37
N PRO A 162 -24.99 -4.18 2.68
CA PRO A 162 -25.73 -4.94 1.69
C PRO A 162 -24.76 -5.48 0.62
N GLN A 163 -24.86 -6.77 0.34
CA GLN A 163 -24.11 -7.40 -0.74
C GLN A 163 -24.82 -7.08 -2.05
N ASP A 164 -24.14 -6.40 -2.97
CA ASP A 164 -24.71 -5.94 -4.24
C ASP A 164 -25.24 -7.11 -5.10
N MET A 165 -26.24 -6.82 -5.95
CA MET A 165 -27.07 -7.79 -6.71
C MET A 165 -26.33 -8.76 -7.68
N ASN A 166 -25.00 -8.70 -7.75
CA ASN A 166 -24.17 -9.53 -8.65
C ASN A 166 -23.43 -10.67 -7.95
N VAL A 167 -23.39 -10.68 -6.61
CA VAL A 167 -23.02 -11.86 -5.84
C VAL A 167 -24.28 -12.70 -5.70
N GLU A 168 -24.23 -14.00 -6.00
CA GLU A 168 -25.31 -14.90 -5.55
C GLU A 168 -25.32 -14.81 -4.02
N ILE A 169 -26.19 -13.96 -3.49
CA ILE A 169 -26.53 -13.94 -2.10
C ILE A 169 -26.91 -15.39 -1.81
N VAL A 170 -26.14 -16.06 -0.96
CA VAL A 170 -26.71 -17.16 -0.20
C VAL A 170 -27.75 -16.48 0.68
N GLU A 171 -28.93 -16.22 0.11
CA GLU A 171 -30.06 -15.68 0.83
C GLU A 171 -30.29 -16.60 2.02
N ASN A 172 -30.31 -16.02 3.21
CA ASN A 172 -30.65 -16.65 4.50
C ASN A 172 -29.53 -17.38 5.22
N GLY A 173 -28.37 -16.75 5.42
CA GLY A 173 -27.62 -16.99 6.65
C GLY A 173 -28.22 -16.15 7.78
N ASP A 174 -28.55 -16.76 8.93
CA ASP A 174 -28.79 -15.99 10.15
C ASP A 174 -27.57 -15.12 10.46
N VAL A 175 -27.76 -13.84 10.81
CA VAL A 175 -26.67 -12.94 11.25
C VAL A 175 -26.01 -13.57 12.47
N LYS A 176 -24.77 -14.03 12.30
CA LYS A 176 -23.95 -14.65 13.35
C LYS A 176 -23.30 -13.59 14.21
N VAL A 177 -22.71 -12.58 13.58
CA VAL A 177 -22.08 -11.45 14.25
C VAL A 177 -22.67 -10.16 13.67
N PRO A 178 -23.54 -9.46 14.42
CA PRO A 178 -24.11 -8.21 13.93
C PRO A 178 -23.04 -7.11 13.91
N ALA A 179 -23.01 -6.35 12.82
CA ALA A 179 -22.21 -5.15 12.65
C ALA A 179 -22.62 -4.09 13.69
N GLY A 180 -21.63 -3.54 14.38
CA GLY A 180 -21.77 -2.53 15.42
C GLY A 180 -22.18 -1.18 14.83
N PRO A 181 -22.83 -0.32 15.63
CA PRO A 181 -23.30 0.98 15.16
C PRO A 181 -22.17 1.93 14.73
N TRP A 182 -20.95 1.79 15.23
CA TRP A 182 -19.83 2.69 14.94
C TRP A 182 -18.71 2.05 14.11
N GLY A 183 -18.93 0.85 13.58
CA GLY A 183 -17.89 0.07 12.90
C GLY A 183 -17.68 -1.28 13.58
N ASN A 184 -16.95 -2.16 12.91
CA ASN A 184 -16.63 -3.50 13.39
C ASN A 184 -15.23 -3.89 12.96
N VAL A 185 -14.45 -4.48 13.86
CA VAL A 185 -13.19 -5.13 13.49
C VAL A 185 -13.49 -6.37 12.65
N GLY A 186 -12.72 -6.57 11.59
CA GLY A 186 -12.88 -7.66 10.63
C GLY A 186 -12.99 -7.10 9.22
N SER A 187 -13.64 -7.83 8.34
CA SER A 187 -13.86 -7.44 6.95
C SER A 187 -14.87 -6.31 6.79
N CYS A 188 -14.76 -5.23 7.57
CA CYS A 188 -15.69 -4.11 7.54
C CYS A 188 -14.92 -2.80 7.52
N ASP A 189 -15.48 -1.82 6.83
CA ASP A 189 -14.85 -0.52 6.59
C ASP A 189 -15.54 0.60 7.38
N THR A 190 -14.98 1.81 7.28
CA THR A 190 -15.41 2.98 8.05
C THR A 190 -16.81 3.44 7.64
N PRO A 191 -17.80 3.42 8.56
CA PRO A 191 -19.06 4.10 8.30
C PRO A 191 -18.82 5.61 8.19
N TYR A 192 -19.51 6.30 7.27
CA TYR A 192 -19.34 7.73 7.06
C TYR A 192 -19.48 8.57 8.34
N TRP A 193 -20.39 8.18 9.26
CA TRP A 193 -20.59 8.90 10.52
C TRP A 193 -19.47 8.72 11.54
N LEU A 194 -18.71 7.61 11.50
CA LEU A 194 -17.49 7.44 12.31
C LEU A 194 -16.44 8.46 11.84
N LEU A 195 -16.23 8.59 10.53
CA LEU A 195 -15.31 9.57 9.96
C LEU A 195 -15.70 10.99 10.36
N THR A 196 -16.96 11.40 10.19
CA THR A 196 -17.38 12.76 10.55
C THR A 196 -17.33 13.01 12.05
N ASN A 197 -17.57 12.00 12.88
CA ASN A 197 -17.42 12.12 14.33
C ASN A 197 -15.95 12.30 14.73
N MET A 198 -15.01 11.60 14.07
CA MET A 198 -13.58 11.81 14.23
C MET A 198 -13.18 13.24 13.89
N LEU A 199 -13.58 13.72 12.71
CA LEU A 199 -13.26 15.07 12.25
C LEU A 199 -13.84 16.15 13.17
N GLU A 200 -15.08 15.96 13.66
CA GLU A 200 -15.70 16.82 14.65
C GLU A 200 -14.94 16.83 15.97
N HIS A 201 -14.52 15.66 16.46
CA HIS A 201 -13.71 15.56 17.66
C HIS A 201 -12.39 16.34 17.50
N ILE A 202 -11.65 16.13 16.41
CA ILE A 202 -10.38 16.79 16.13
C ILE A 202 -10.56 18.32 16.09
N ALA A 203 -11.54 18.80 15.32
CA ALA A 203 -11.83 20.23 15.18
C ALA A 203 -12.15 20.91 16.52
N ASN A 204 -12.74 20.16 17.46
CA ASN A 204 -13.13 20.68 18.78
C ASN A 204 -12.05 20.51 19.87
N SER A 205 -11.20 19.49 19.79
CA SER A 205 -10.33 19.08 20.90
C SER A 205 -8.83 19.28 20.66
N SER A 206 -8.37 19.26 19.41
CA SER A 206 -6.94 19.20 19.09
C SER A 206 -6.20 20.53 19.20
N GLY A 207 -6.93 21.64 19.36
CA GLY A 207 -6.37 22.98 19.24
C GLY A 207 -6.01 23.33 17.78
N PRO A 208 -5.29 24.44 17.55
CA PRO A 208 -4.94 24.86 16.20
C PRO A 208 -3.99 23.86 15.53
N LEU A 209 -4.37 23.43 14.32
CA LEU A 209 -3.55 22.62 13.42
C LEU A 209 -2.98 23.52 12.33
N ASP A 210 -1.69 23.36 12.06
CA ASP A 210 -0.94 24.12 11.06
C ASP A 210 -1.20 23.58 9.64
N TYR A 211 -1.31 22.26 9.50
CA TYR A 211 -1.69 21.59 8.26
C TYR A 211 -2.20 20.17 8.51
N VAL A 212 -2.90 19.61 7.52
CA VAL A 212 -3.38 18.24 7.49
C VAL A 212 -2.72 17.49 6.34
N MET A 213 -2.28 16.26 6.60
CA MET A 213 -1.80 15.30 5.59
C MET A 213 -2.83 14.19 5.48
N VAL A 214 -3.17 13.78 4.26
CA VAL A 214 -4.07 12.66 3.99
C VAL A 214 -3.37 11.71 3.02
N SER A 215 -2.83 10.59 3.49
CA SER A 215 -1.99 9.72 2.67
C SER A 215 -2.77 8.65 1.90
N GLY A 216 -3.91 8.98 1.29
CA GLY A 216 -4.63 8.07 0.38
C GLY A 216 -5.62 7.11 1.04
N ASP A 217 -6.17 6.22 0.20
CA ASP A 217 -7.13 5.17 0.55
C ASP A 217 -8.44 5.68 1.14
N LEU A 218 -9.16 6.37 0.28
CA LEU A 218 -10.43 7.02 0.56
C LEU A 218 -11.63 6.06 0.45
N VAL A 219 -11.54 5.08 -0.45
CA VAL A 219 -12.65 4.22 -0.87
C VAL A 219 -12.60 2.87 -0.15
N SER A 220 -13.76 2.32 0.23
CA SER A 220 -13.85 1.00 0.88
C SER A 220 -13.36 -0.16 0.02
N HIS A 221 -13.03 -1.30 0.63
CA HIS A 221 -12.56 -2.55 0.01
C HIS A 221 -13.61 -3.28 -0.86
N THR A 222 -14.64 -2.58 -1.35
CA THR A 222 -15.71 -3.13 -2.21
C THR A 222 -15.24 -3.17 -3.65
N VAL A 223 -14.08 -3.81 -3.88
CA VAL A 223 -13.34 -3.75 -5.14
C VAL A 223 -14.16 -4.19 -6.35
N TRP A 224 -15.16 -5.06 -6.14
CA TRP A 224 -16.08 -5.57 -7.16
C TRP A 224 -17.18 -4.61 -7.61
N ALA A 225 -17.28 -3.43 -7.01
CA ALA A 225 -18.25 -2.40 -7.36
C ALA A 225 -17.60 -1.08 -7.78
N TYR A 226 -16.30 -1.10 -8.11
CA TYR A 226 -15.52 0.10 -8.46
C TYR A 226 -15.89 0.62 -9.85
N THR A 227 -16.10 1.93 -9.95
CA THR A 227 -16.24 2.65 -11.21
C THR A 227 -15.51 3.98 -11.12
N PRO A 228 -14.98 4.52 -12.23
CA PRO A 228 -14.37 5.85 -12.25
C PRO A 228 -15.29 6.94 -11.67
N GLU A 229 -16.61 6.83 -11.90
CA GLU A 229 -17.61 7.77 -11.41
C GLU A 229 -17.77 7.71 -9.88
N THR A 230 -17.84 6.50 -9.30
CA THR A 230 -17.97 6.34 -7.84
C THR A 230 -16.71 6.81 -7.13
N HIS A 231 -15.52 6.52 -7.66
CA HIS A 231 -14.25 6.99 -7.09
C HIS A 231 -14.11 8.51 -7.18
N SER A 232 -14.44 9.09 -8.34
CA SER A 232 -14.47 10.56 -8.51
C SER A 232 -15.42 11.24 -7.53
N PHE A 233 -16.59 10.64 -7.29
CA PHE A 233 -17.53 11.11 -6.27
C PHE A 233 -16.91 11.04 -4.86
N MET A 234 -16.30 9.91 -4.49
CA MET A 234 -15.69 9.74 -3.17
C MET A 234 -14.55 10.72 -2.92
N ILE A 235 -13.65 10.90 -3.89
CA ILE A 235 -12.54 11.88 -3.82
C ILE A 235 -13.10 13.27 -3.53
N LYS A 236 -14.12 13.70 -4.29
CA LYS A 236 -14.74 15.00 -4.10
C LYS A 236 -15.43 15.10 -2.73
N ASN A 237 -16.26 14.12 -2.40
CA ASN A 237 -17.05 14.10 -1.17
C ASN A 237 -16.15 14.17 0.07
N LEU A 238 -15.16 13.30 0.17
CA LEU A 238 -14.27 13.26 1.33
C LEU A 238 -13.34 14.48 1.40
N SER A 239 -12.88 14.98 0.26
CA SER A 239 -12.11 16.24 0.23
C SER A 239 -12.94 17.43 0.75
N ASP A 240 -14.20 17.55 0.32
CA ASP A 240 -15.11 18.60 0.78
C ASP A 240 -15.49 18.43 2.25
N THR A 241 -15.69 17.19 2.71
CA THR A 241 -15.97 16.90 4.11
C THR A 241 -14.81 17.32 5.00
N ILE A 242 -13.57 16.91 4.70
CA ILE A 242 -12.38 17.30 5.47
C ILE A 242 -12.22 18.83 5.46
N ARG A 243 -12.40 19.47 4.30
CA ARG A 243 -12.39 20.94 4.16
C ARG A 243 -13.41 21.62 5.06
N SER A 244 -14.60 21.04 5.24
CA SER A 244 -15.66 21.65 6.06
C SER A 244 -15.32 21.70 7.56
N TYR A 245 -14.55 20.73 8.05
CA TYR A 245 -14.06 20.71 9.43
C TYR A 245 -12.78 21.55 9.62
N PHE A 246 -12.02 21.75 8.55
CA PHE A 246 -10.76 22.48 8.54
C PHE A 246 -10.74 23.62 7.51
N PRO A 247 -11.64 24.62 7.61
CA PRO A 247 -11.85 25.61 6.54
C PRO A 247 -10.65 26.54 6.31
N THR A 248 -9.79 26.70 7.31
CA THR A 248 -8.61 27.58 7.25
C THR A 248 -7.29 26.83 7.29
N THR A 249 -7.31 25.52 7.56
CA THR A 249 -6.10 24.70 7.65
C THR A 249 -5.88 24.02 6.29
N PRO A 250 -4.70 24.15 5.67
CA PRO A 250 -4.44 23.53 4.38
C PRO A 250 -4.35 22.01 4.52
N VAL A 251 -4.82 21.28 3.50
CA VAL A 251 -4.85 19.82 3.45
C VAL A 251 -4.05 19.33 2.26
N TYR A 252 -3.17 18.36 2.47
CA TYR A 252 -2.27 17.82 1.47
C TYR A 252 -2.50 16.31 1.33
N PHE A 253 -3.07 15.93 0.18
CA PHE A 253 -3.38 14.54 -0.13
C PHE A 253 -2.22 13.86 -0.85
N ALA A 254 -2.06 12.55 -0.64
CA ALA A 254 -1.33 11.64 -1.50
C ALA A 254 -2.28 10.60 -2.10
N VAL A 255 -1.82 9.93 -3.15
CA VAL A 255 -2.58 8.88 -3.86
C VAL A 255 -2.34 7.54 -3.17
N GLY A 256 -3.39 6.85 -2.78
CA GLY A 256 -3.36 5.46 -2.31
C GLY A 256 -3.72 4.47 -3.42
N ASN A 257 -3.57 3.18 -3.14
CA ASN A 257 -3.78 2.11 -4.11
C ASN A 257 -5.27 1.85 -4.37
N HIS A 258 -6.16 2.15 -3.41
CA HIS A 258 -7.61 2.04 -3.58
C HIS A 258 -8.25 3.18 -4.40
N GLU A 259 -7.51 4.23 -4.75
CA GLU A 259 -8.01 5.28 -5.63
C GLU A 259 -8.15 4.82 -7.10
N GLY A 260 -7.28 3.91 -7.53
CA GLY A 260 -7.27 3.36 -8.89
C GLY A 260 -8.53 2.57 -9.22
N VAL A 261 -8.94 2.60 -10.49
CA VAL A 261 -9.95 1.68 -11.02
C VAL A 261 -9.35 1.02 -12.26
N PRO A 262 -8.95 -0.26 -12.20
CA PRO A 262 -9.06 -1.19 -11.05
C PRO A 262 -8.21 -0.82 -9.81
N VAL A 263 -8.55 -1.38 -8.65
CA VAL A 263 -7.75 -1.28 -7.40
C VAL A 263 -6.28 -1.61 -7.70
N ASP A 264 -5.33 -0.91 -7.06
CA ASP A 264 -3.86 -1.03 -7.23
C ASP A 264 -3.32 -0.64 -8.61
N ASN A 265 -4.18 -0.57 -9.62
CA ASN A 265 -3.77 -0.60 -11.01
C ASN A 265 -3.82 0.78 -11.65
N ILE A 266 -2.83 1.59 -11.30
CA ILE A 266 -2.56 2.88 -11.93
C ILE A 266 -1.66 2.66 -13.15
N ALA A 267 -2.25 2.74 -14.34
CA ALA A 267 -1.55 2.52 -15.61
C ALA A 267 -0.63 3.70 -15.96
N PRO A 268 0.69 3.46 -16.12
CA PRO A 268 1.62 4.51 -16.56
C PRO A 268 1.40 4.92 -18.02
N HIS A 269 1.94 6.06 -18.42
CA HIS A 269 1.71 6.65 -19.76
C HIS A 269 2.31 5.87 -20.93
N PHE A 270 3.20 4.90 -20.68
CA PHE A 270 3.66 3.97 -21.73
C PHE A 270 2.55 3.02 -22.20
N THR A 271 1.47 2.88 -21.43
CA THR A 271 0.30 2.05 -21.77
C THR A 271 -0.64 2.78 -22.74
N PRO A 272 -1.60 2.09 -23.37
CA PRO A 272 -2.62 2.73 -24.20
C PRO A 272 -3.47 3.74 -23.42
N LYS A 273 -3.74 4.89 -24.04
CA LYS A 273 -4.49 6.00 -23.43
C LYS A 273 -5.79 5.63 -22.73
N LYS A 274 -6.51 4.61 -23.22
CA LYS A 274 -7.77 4.17 -22.62
C LYS A 274 -7.62 3.65 -21.18
N TYR A 275 -6.43 3.27 -20.76
CA TYR A 275 -6.13 2.79 -19.42
C TYR A 275 -5.53 3.88 -18.51
N HIS A 276 -5.20 5.05 -19.05
CA HIS A 276 -4.59 6.13 -18.27
C HIS A 276 -5.54 6.65 -17.19
N MET A 277 -4.98 7.03 -16.06
CA MET A 277 -5.71 7.57 -14.91
C MET A 277 -6.00 9.08 -15.03
N ASP A 278 -6.15 9.58 -16.28
CA ASP A 278 -6.48 10.97 -16.60
C ASP A 278 -7.71 11.46 -15.81
N TRP A 279 -8.74 10.60 -15.69
CA TRP A 279 -9.98 10.90 -14.98
C TRP A 279 -9.73 11.08 -13.47
N LEU A 280 -8.88 10.24 -12.88
CA LEU A 280 -8.58 10.21 -11.45
C LEU A 280 -7.84 11.47 -11.05
N TYR A 281 -6.74 11.76 -11.74
CA TYR A 281 -5.91 12.93 -11.47
C TYR A 281 -6.62 14.24 -11.75
N LYS A 282 -7.52 14.25 -12.75
CA LYS A 282 -8.41 15.39 -12.98
C LYS A 282 -9.37 15.58 -11.80
N SER A 283 -10.02 14.53 -11.31
CA SER A 283 -10.92 14.60 -10.16
C SER A 283 -10.20 15.07 -8.89
N MET A 284 -8.95 14.63 -8.68
CA MET A 284 -8.10 15.10 -7.59
C MET A 284 -7.77 16.60 -7.72
N SER A 285 -7.29 17.04 -8.88
CA SER A 285 -7.01 18.46 -9.14
C SER A 285 -8.23 19.35 -8.93
N ASP A 286 -9.39 18.96 -9.47
CA ASP A 286 -10.63 19.72 -9.29
C ASP A 286 -11.05 19.78 -7.80
N SER A 287 -10.86 18.68 -7.06
CA SER A 287 -11.25 18.58 -5.65
C SER A 287 -10.28 19.27 -4.70
N TRP A 288 -9.00 19.36 -5.05
CA TRP A 288 -7.92 19.91 -4.20
C TRP A 288 -7.53 21.36 -4.56
N GLN A 289 -8.31 22.00 -5.43
CA GLN A 289 -8.14 23.38 -5.81
C GLN A 289 -7.98 24.30 -4.58
N GLY A 290 -6.99 25.19 -4.62
CA GLY A 290 -6.65 26.11 -3.52
C GLY A 290 -5.63 25.56 -2.53
N TRP A 291 -5.45 24.23 -2.45
CA TRP A 291 -4.34 23.64 -1.70
C TRP A 291 -3.12 23.38 -2.58
N ILE A 292 -3.31 23.12 -3.87
CA ILE A 292 -2.25 22.83 -4.84
C ILE A 292 -1.79 24.12 -5.55
N PRO A 293 -0.47 24.38 -5.67
CA PRO A 293 0.04 25.50 -6.45
C PRO A 293 -0.22 25.37 -7.96
N ASP A 294 -0.48 26.49 -8.65
CA ASP A 294 -0.78 26.50 -10.09
C ASP A 294 0.33 25.88 -10.96
N ASP A 295 1.59 26.01 -10.57
CA ASP A 295 2.74 25.45 -11.30
C ASP A 295 2.85 23.92 -11.15
N GLN A 296 2.14 23.33 -10.18
CA GLN A 296 2.14 21.90 -9.89
C GLN A 296 0.94 21.17 -10.50
N GLU A 297 -0.07 21.90 -10.95
CA GLU A 297 -1.28 21.37 -11.59
C GLU A 297 -0.97 20.41 -12.75
N LYS A 298 0.07 20.70 -13.52
CA LYS A 298 0.49 19.84 -14.63
C LYS A 298 1.04 18.49 -14.15
N THR A 299 1.85 18.50 -13.09
CA THR A 299 2.42 17.28 -12.50
C THR A 299 1.33 16.46 -11.84
N LEU A 300 0.45 17.10 -11.06
CA LEU A 300 -0.68 16.44 -10.42
C LEU A 300 -1.56 15.73 -11.46
N LYS A 301 -1.92 16.41 -12.54
CA LYS A 301 -2.72 15.83 -13.64
C LYS A 301 -2.00 14.76 -14.45
N TYR A 302 -0.67 14.69 -14.37
CA TYR A 302 0.13 13.71 -15.11
C TYR A 302 0.34 12.44 -14.30
N ASN A 303 0.84 12.53 -13.07
CA ASN A 303 1.20 11.33 -12.30
C ASN A 303 0.71 11.35 -10.84
N GLY A 304 -0.14 12.29 -10.46
CA GLY A 304 -0.67 12.38 -9.10
C GLY A 304 0.28 13.03 -8.08
N CYS A 305 1.49 13.41 -8.50
CA CYS A 305 2.49 14.03 -7.61
C CYS A 305 2.35 15.56 -7.57
N PHE A 306 2.74 16.17 -6.46
CA PHE A 306 2.96 17.62 -6.39
C PHE A 306 3.92 18.01 -5.26
N MET A 307 4.55 19.17 -5.38
CA MET A 307 5.35 19.79 -4.32
C MET A 307 4.74 21.12 -3.91
N LYS A 308 4.66 21.40 -2.61
CA LYS A 308 4.30 22.72 -2.11
C LYS A 308 5.31 23.23 -1.11
N LYS A 309 5.76 24.46 -1.29
CA LYS A 309 6.45 25.20 -0.22
C LYS A 309 5.42 25.63 0.82
N ILE A 310 5.38 24.92 1.95
CA ILE A 310 4.38 25.12 3.01
C ILE A 310 4.81 26.21 4.01
N TYR A 311 6.12 26.38 4.21
CA TYR A 311 6.72 27.48 4.97
C TYR A 311 8.06 27.90 4.33
N ASP A 312 8.61 29.03 4.76
CA ASP A 312 9.99 29.38 4.43
C ASP A 312 10.96 28.35 5.03
N GLY A 313 11.75 27.71 4.17
CA GLY A 313 12.64 26.63 4.60
C GLY A 313 11.98 25.25 4.66
N LEU A 314 10.69 25.08 4.33
CA LEU A 314 10.02 23.77 4.35
C LEU A 314 9.14 23.54 3.10
N ARG A 315 9.42 22.45 2.39
CA ARG A 315 8.60 21.93 1.30
C ARG A 315 7.94 20.62 1.71
N LEU A 316 6.71 20.41 1.28
CA LEU A 316 6.00 19.14 1.35
C LEU A 316 5.90 18.57 -0.07
N ILE A 317 6.30 17.32 -0.23
CA ILE A 317 6.18 16.55 -1.47
C ILE A 317 5.12 15.48 -1.23
N SER A 318 4.07 15.51 -2.04
CA SER A 318 3.13 14.40 -2.17
C SER A 318 3.58 13.52 -3.34
N LEU A 319 3.93 12.27 -3.03
CA LEU A 319 4.47 11.30 -3.97
C LEU A 319 3.43 10.21 -4.22
N ASN A 320 3.04 10.03 -5.49
CA ASN A 320 2.29 8.85 -5.91
C ASN A 320 3.24 7.66 -6.04
N ASN A 321 3.35 6.87 -4.98
CA ASN A 321 4.18 5.68 -4.92
C ASN A 321 3.44 4.37 -5.24
N VAL A 322 2.18 4.44 -5.70
CA VAL A 322 1.50 3.29 -6.34
C VAL A 322 2.24 2.85 -7.61
N TYR A 323 3.06 3.72 -8.19
CA TYR A 323 4.03 3.37 -9.24
C TYR A 323 5.19 2.48 -8.78
N GLY A 324 5.25 2.14 -7.50
CA GLY A 324 6.14 1.11 -6.95
C GLY A 324 5.40 -0.10 -6.38
N ASP A 325 4.08 -0.13 -6.46
CA ASP A 325 3.23 -1.17 -5.88
C ASP A 325 3.47 -2.53 -6.54
N ARG A 326 3.65 -3.58 -5.74
CA ARG A 326 3.82 -4.95 -6.23
C ARG A 326 2.56 -5.49 -6.91
N ILE A 327 1.37 -5.02 -6.54
CA ILE A 327 0.10 -5.50 -7.07
C ILE A 327 -0.26 -4.80 -8.39
N ASN A 328 0.32 -3.63 -8.66
CA ASN A 328 0.13 -2.91 -9.92
C ASN A 328 0.73 -3.68 -11.11
N PHE A 329 -0.11 -4.43 -11.81
CA PHE A 329 0.35 -5.37 -12.82
C PHE A 329 0.94 -4.68 -14.05
N TRP A 330 0.61 -3.41 -14.30
CA TRP A 330 1.17 -2.63 -15.41
C TRP A 330 2.70 -2.53 -15.32
N LEU A 331 3.23 -2.49 -14.11
CA LEU A 331 4.66 -2.35 -13.85
C LEU A 331 5.45 -3.55 -14.36
N TYR A 332 4.84 -4.72 -14.49
CA TYR A 332 5.53 -5.90 -15.04
C TYR A 332 5.81 -5.81 -16.55
N ILE A 333 5.19 -4.85 -17.26
CA ILE A 333 5.61 -4.50 -18.62
C ILE A 333 6.93 -3.71 -18.58
N ASN A 334 7.01 -2.72 -17.68
CA ASN A 334 8.20 -1.92 -17.45
C ASN A 334 8.17 -1.26 -16.06
N GLN A 335 9.07 -1.70 -15.17
CA GLN A 335 9.19 -1.19 -13.80
C GLN A 335 10.10 0.03 -13.66
N THR A 336 10.80 0.41 -14.74
CA THR A 336 11.85 1.43 -14.66
C THR A 336 11.21 2.81 -14.60
N ASP A 337 11.25 3.42 -13.41
CA ASP A 337 10.76 4.77 -13.09
C ASP A 337 9.46 5.16 -13.81
N PRO A 338 8.32 4.50 -13.50
CA PRO A 338 7.06 4.73 -14.18
C PRO A 338 6.66 6.20 -14.10
N ASP A 339 6.34 6.78 -15.26
CA ASP A 339 6.04 8.20 -15.44
C ASP A 339 7.10 9.18 -14.93
N GLY A 340 8.35 8.73 -14.79
CA GLY A 340 9.46 9.55 -14.31
C GLY A 340 9.30 10.00 -12.87
N THR A 341 8.57 9.24 -12.05
CA THR A 341 8.13 9.63 -10.72
C THR A 341 9.29 9.83 -9.74
N LEU A 342 10.24 8.90 -9.69
CA LEU A 342 11.45 9.02 -8.86
C LEU A 342 12.46 10.00 -9.47
N GLY A 343 12.53 10.11 -10.80
CA GLY A 343 13.28 11.17 -11.47
C GLY A 343 12.80 12.57 -11.08
N TRP A 344 11.49 12.80 -11.09
CA TRP A 344 10.87 14.04 -10.61
C TRP A 344 11.17 14.30 -9.13
N LEU A 345 11.10 13.26 -8.29
CA LEU A 345 11.45 13.38 -6.87
C LEU A 345 12.90 13.86 -6.68
N ILE A 346 13.85 13.30 -7.43
CA ILE A 346 15.26 13.75 -7.41
C ILE A 346 15.34 15.25 -7.72
N ASP A 347 14.68 15.71 -8.77
CA ASP A 347 14.71 17.12 -9.16
C ASP A 347 14.17 18.02 -8.04
N GLN A 348 13.04 17.64 -7.43
CA GLN A 348 12.47 18.39 -6.30
C GLN A 348 13.40 18.44 -5.08
N LEU A 349 14.04 17.32 -4.75
CA LEU A 349 14.96 17.23 -3.60
C LEU A 349 16.26 17.99 -3.85
N GLN A 350 16.78 17.96 -5.08
CA GLN A 350 17.96 18.72 -5.47
C GLN A 350 17.69 20.22 -5.41
N ASP A 351 16.52 20.66 -5.90
CA ASP A 351 16.10 22.06 -5.82
C ASP A 351 15.88 22.53 -4.37
N ALA A 352 15.42 21.64 -3.48
CA ALA A 352 15.31 21.93 -2.05
C ALA A 352 16.69 22.04 -1.39
N GLU A 353 17.60 21.11 -1.66
CA GLU A 353 18.99 21.12 -1.16
C GLU A 353 19.72 22.40 -1.60
N ASN A 354 19.58 22.80 -2.87
CA ASN A 354 20.17 24.03 -3.43
C ASN A 354 19.63 25.30 -2.74
N ALA A 355 18.35 25.30 -2.36
CA ALA A 355 17.72 26.40 -1.65
C ALA A 355 17.99 26.38 -0.13
N GLY A 356 18.52 25.28 0.40
CA GLY A 356 18.64 25.05 1.84
C GLY A 356 17.30 24.75 2.53
N ASP A 357 16.25 24.44 1.76
CA ASP A 357 14.95 24.05 2.30
C ASP A 357 15.01 22.60 2.83
N LYS A 358 14.18 22.32 3.85
CA LYS A 358 13.88 20.97 4.33
C LYS A 358 12.67 20.40 3.62
N VAL A 359 12.55 19.07 3.64
CA VAL A 359 11.49 18.35 2.93
C VAL A 359 10.78 17.36 3.85
N HIS A 360 9.45 17.42 3.81
CA HIS A 360 8.55 16.36 4.23
C HIS A 360 8.00 15.63 3.02
N ILE A 361 7.97 14.30 3.07
CA ILE A 361 7.37 13.45 2.04
C ILE A 361 6.12 12.82 2.62
N VAL A 362 5.00 12.94 1.90
CA VAL A 362 3.75 12.23 2.16
C VAL A 362 3.51 11.27 1.00
N ALA A 363 3.32 9.99 1.29
CA ALA A 363 3.10 8.93 0.32
C ALA A 363 2.22 7.84 0.96
N HIS A 364 1.80 6.82 0.22
CA HIS A 364 0.91 5.80 0.75
C HIS A 364 1.65 4.53 1.17
N ILE A 365 2.17 3.78 0.20
CA ILE A 365 2.75 2.43 0.34
C ILE A 365 4.21 2.43 0.86
N PRO A 366 4.51 1.94 2.07
CA PRO A 366 5.90 1.82 2.51
C PRO A 366 6.69 0.82 1.63
N GLY A 367 8.01 0.99 1.53
CA GLY A 367 8.85 0.13 0.68
C GLY A 367 9.07 -1.29 1.18
N SER A 368 8.43 -1.69 2.29
CA SER A 368 8.67 -2.91 3.05
C SER A 368 8.49 -4.20 2.24
N ASP A 369 8.83 -5.32 2.89
CA ASP A 369 9.18 -6.60 2.28
C ASP A 369 8.16 -7.30 1.35
N SER A 370 6.93 -6.78 1.24
CA SER A 370 5.83 -7.39 0.49
C SER A 370 4.97 -6.37 -0.27
N GLU A 371 5.11 -5.08 0.02
CA GLU A 371 4.21 -4.04 -0.50
C GLU A 371 4.71 -3.42 -1.81
N ALA A 372 6.01 -3.12 -1.87
CA ALA A 372 6.62 -2.47 -3.02
C ALA A 372 7.54 -3.42 -3.80
N LEU A 373 7.64 -3.19 -5.11
CA LEU A 373 8.64 -3.81 -5.97
C LEU A 373 10.04 -3.41 -5.48
N GLU A 374 10.90 -4.40 -5.26
CA GLU A 374 12.23 -4.20 -4.67
C GLU A 374 13.09 -3.21 -5.47
N GLY A 375 13.00 -3.24 -6.80
CA GLY A 375 13.69 -2.28 -7.66
C GLY A 375 13.26 -0.84 -7.37
N TYR A 376 11.96 -0.59 -7.15
CA TYR A 376 11.45 0.74 -6.81
C TYR A 376 11.87 1.14 -5.38
N ALA A 377 11.67 0.24 -4.40
CA ALA A 377 12.01 0.46 -3.00
C ALA A 377 13.49 0.80 -2.82
N LEU A 378 14.41 0.05 -3.45
CA LEU A 378 15.85 0.31 -3.39
C LEU A 378 16.25 1.63 -4.07
N ASN A 379 15.60 2.02 -5.16
CA ASN A 379 15.89 3.33 -5.78
C ASN A 379 15.40 4.48 -4.91
N TYR A 380 14.18 4.40 -4.35
CA TYR A 380 13.71 5.34 -3.35
C TYR A 380 14.69 5.42 -2.16
N TYR A 381 15.14 4.26 -1.66
CA TYR A 381 16.10 4.16 -0.57
C TYR A 381 17.40 4.93 -0.86
N LYS A 382 17.98 4.72 -2.06
CA LYS A 382 19.19 5.42 -2.52
C LYS A 382 18.98 6.94 -2.59
N ILE A 383 17.82 7.40 -3.09
CA ILE A 383 17.47 8.83 -3.16
C ILE A 383 17.43 9.43 -1.76
N ILE A 384 16.71 8.79 -0.83
CA ILE A 384 16.58 9.30 0.54
C ILE A 384 17.93 9.33 1.25
N ASN A 385 18.79 8.33 1.07
CA ASN A 385 20.14 8.35 1.61
C ASN A 385 21.00 9.46 1.00
N ARG A 386 20.88 9.74 -0.31
CA ARG A 386 21.56 10.88 -0.95
C ARG A 386 21.12 12.21 -0.34
N PHE A 387 19.83 12.38 -0.06
CA PHE A 387 19.22 13.61 0.42
C PHE A 387 18.91 13.59 1.93
N THR A 388 19.65 12.79 2.71
CA THR A 388 19.41 12.54 4.14
C THR A 388 19.44 13.81 5.02
N ASN A 389 20.18 14.84 4.60
CA ASN A 389 20.23 16.13 5.29
C ASN A 389 19.04 17.05 4.93
N THR A 390 18.35 16.76 3.83
CA THR A 390 17.26 17.56 3.25
C THR A 390 15.90 16.98 3.64
N VAL A 391 15.74 15.66 3.58
CA VAL A 391 14.51 14.96 3.98
C VAL A 391 14.49 14.77 5.50
N VAL A 392 13.54 15.43 6.17
CA VAL A 392 13.44 15.47 7.64
C VAL A 392 12.14 14.86 8.19
N GLY A 393 11.22 14.45 7.32
CA GLY A 393 9.99 13.74 7.67
C GLY A 393 9.46 12.91 6.50
N GLN A 394 9.00 11.69 6.79
CA GLN A 394 8.45 10.74 5.83
C GLN A 394 7.20 10.11 6.43
N PHE A 395 6.03 10.36 5.82
CA PHE A 395 4.72 10.06 6.37
C PHE A 395 3.94 9.17 5.40
N PHE A 396 3.65 7.95 5.84
CA PHE A 396 3.07 6.85 5.06
C PHE A 396 1.82 6.27 5.76
N GLY A 397 1.11 5.38 5.08
CA GLY A 397 -0.08 4.67 5.56
C GLY A 397 -0.10 3.21 5.10
N HIS A 398 -1.18 2.79 4.43
CA HIS A 398 -1.36 1.51 3.71
C HIS A 398 -1.46 0.27 4.60
N THR A 399 -0.53 0.12 5.54
CA THR A 399 -0.47 -1.08 6.39
C THR A 399 -1.54 -1.14 7.46
N HIS A 400 -2.33 -0.07 7.61
CA HIS A 400 -3.33 0.18 8.64
C HIS A 400 -2.80 0.20 10.09
N SER A 401 -1.66 -0.41 10.38
CA SER A 401 -1.04 -0.50 11.68
C SER A 401 -0.30 0.78 12.10
N GLU A 402 -0.09 0.91 13.42
CA GLU A 402 0.98 1.78 13.94
C GLU A 402 2.31 1.09 13.65
N LYS A 403 3.08 1.62 12.69
CA LYS A 403 4.38 1.06 12.30
C LYS A 403 5.39 2.19 12.07
N PHE A 404 6.66 1.84 12.14
CA PHE A 404 7.74 2.67 11.64
C PHE A 404 8.77 1.77 10.94
N TYR A 405 9.49 2.35 9.98
CA TYR A 405 10.57 1.66 9.28
C TYR A 405 11.87 2.44 9.42
N MET A 406 12.95 1.72 9.73
CA MET A 406 14.29 2.28 9.76
C MET A 406 14.92 2.28 8.37
N MET A 407 15.68 3.33 8.09
CA MET A 407 16.64 3.35 7.00
C MET A 407 18.04 3.59 7.55
N TYR A 408 19.02 2.98 6.89
CA TYR A 408 20.41 2.85 7.28
C TYR A 408 21.31 3.31 6.13
N ALA A 409 22.54 3.73 6.41
CA ALA A 409 23.47 4.18 5.38
C ALA A 409 23.81 3.06 4.38
N ASP A 410 23.97 1.84 4.89
CA ASP A 410 23.97 0.61 4.10
C ASP A 410 22.61 -0.08 4.29
N PRO A 411 21.80 -0.23 3.23
CA PRO A 411 20.47 -0.84 3.32
C PRO A 411 20.49 -2.29 3.82
N ASP A 412 21.63 -2.98 3.75
CA ASP A 412 21.77 -4.38 4.14
C ASP A 412 22.53 -4.60 5.47
N ASP A 413 22.97 -3.53 6.16
CA ASP A 413 23.71 -3.62 7.42
C ASP A 413 23.07 -2.81 8.55
N TYR A 414 22.48 -3.53 9.52
CA TYR A 414 21.85 -2.96 10.71
C TYR A 414 22.83 -2.25 11.66
N LYS A 415 24.14 -2.48 11.49
CA LYS A 415 25.20 -1.78 12.25
C LYS A 415 25.63 -0.49 11.58
N SER A 416 25.24 -0.26 10.33
CA SER A 416 25.53 0.98 9.64
C SER A 416 24.70 2.13 10.24
N THR A 417 25.05 3.37 9.90
CA THR A 417 24.45 4.55 10.52
C THR A 417 22.95 4.63 10.21
N PRO A 418 22.03 4.72 11.20
CA PRO A 418 20.62 4.96 10.93
C PRO A 418 20.44 6.39 10.40
N THR A 419 19.82 6.55 9.24
CA THR A 419 19.74 7.84 8.51
C THR A 419 18.33 8.45 8.58
N ASN A 420 17.29 7.62 8.58
CA ASN A 420 15.91 8.06 8.55
C ASN A 420 14.98 7.11 9.32
N VAL A 421 13.85 7.68 9.74
CA VAL A 421 12.67 6.97 10.21
C VAL A 421 11.56 7.28 9.22
N VAL A 422 10.82 6.25 8.80
CA VAL A 422 9.59 6.39 8.03
C VAL A 422 8.44 6.07 8.95
N TYR A 423 7.50 7.01 9.11
CA TYR A 423 6.34 6.82 9.96
C TYR A 423 5.18 6.28 9.14
N SER A 424 4.63 5.13 9.50
CA SER A 424 3.34 4.65 9.01
C SER A 424 2.29 5.03 10.04
N ALA A 425 1.34 5.88 9.66
CA ALA A 425 0.24 6.25 10.54
C ALA A 425 -0.83 5.14 10.58
N PRO A 426 -1.54 5.00 11.70
CA PRO A 426 -2.61 4.02 11.82
C PRO A 426 -3.83 4.42 10.99
N SER A 427 -4.58 3.43 10.51
CA SER A 427 -5.80 3.63 9.74
C SER A 427 -6.95 4.21 10.55
N VAL A 428 -7.85 4.91 9.85
CA VAL A 428 -9.20 5.18 10.35
C VAL A 428 -10.08 3.94 10.20
N THR A 429 -9.90 3.14 9.14
CA THR A 429 -10.67 1.90 8.98
C THR A 429 -10.34 0.86 10.05
N PRO A 430 -11.34 0.13 10.57
CA PRO A 430 -11.09 -1.04 11.41
C PRO A 430 -10.66 -2.28 10.60
N TYR A 431 -10.64 -2.18 9.27
CA TYR A 431 -10.25 -3.27 8.39
C TYR A 431 -8.78 -3.68 8.63
N SER A 432 -8.42 -4.94 8.86
CA SER A 432 -9.30 -6.02 9.32
C SER A 432 -9.11 -6.37 10.79
N ASN A 433 -8.11 -5.80 11.45
CA ASN A 433 -7.69 -6.20 12.79
C ASN A 433 -7.49 -5.02 13.73
N TYR A 434 -7.99 -3.84 13.41
CA TYR A 434 -7.58 -2.60 14.06
C TYR A 434 -8.75 -1.84 14.67
N PHE A 435 -8.47 -1.03 15.70
CA PHE A 435 -9.38 0.05 16.06
C PHE A 435 -9.08 1.31 15.24
N PRO A 436 -10.12 2.09 14.86
CA PRO A 436 -9.95 3.36 14.16
C PRO A 436 -9.04 4.31 14.93
N ALA A 437 -8.15 5.01 14.23
CA ALA A 437 -7.25 5.98 14.84
C ALA A 437 -6.85 7.13 13.91
N TYR A 438 -6.24 8.15 14.52
CA TYR A 438 -5.54 9.22 13.82
C TYR A 438 -4.33 9.67 14.64
N ARG A 439 -3.39 10.37 13.97
CA ARG A 439 -2.14 10.82 14.58
C ARG A 439 -1.96 12.33 14.42
N ILE A 440 -1.39 12.99 15.43
CA ILE A 440 -0.97 14.40 15.36
C ILE A 440 0.52 14.50 15.71
N TYR A 441 1.30 15.02 14.77
CA TYR A 441 2.73 15.28 14.94
C TYR A 441 2.98 16.65 15.55
N SER A 442 3.92 16.71 16.49
CA SER A 442 4.58 17.94 16.91
C SER A 442 5.90 18.07 16.16
N ILE A 443 6.09 19.18 15.46
CA ILE A 443 7.21 19.39 14.52
C ILE A 443 7.95 20.67 14.92
N ASP A 444 9.27 20.68 14.74
CA ASP A 444 10.09 21.89 14.93
C ASP A 444 9.60 23.02 14.02
N GLY A 445 9.23 24.15 14.61
CA GLY A 445 8.42 25.15 13.93
C GLY A 445 9.20 26.24 13.21
N VAL A 446 8.51 27.30 12.83
CA VAL A 446 9.11 28.38 12.04
C VAL A 446 9.97 29.27 12.92
N HIS A 447 11.29 29.10 12.82
CA HIS A 447 12.28 29.97 13.44
C HIS A 447 13.62 29.92 12.71
N SER A 448 14.53 30.83 13.05
CA SER A 448 15.89 30.82 12.51
C SER A 448 16.62 29.52 12.88
N GLY A 449 17.11 28.79 11.87
CA GLY A 449 17.79 27.51 12.07
C GLY A 449 16.86 26.33 12.39
N SER A 450 15.55 26.45 12.09
CA SER A 450 14.61 25.35 12.25
C SER A 450 15.07 24.10 11.50
N THR A 451 14.91 22.97 12.16
CA THR A 451 15.22 21.66 11.59
C THR A 451 14.02 21.05 10.87
N TYR A 452 12.81 21.53 11.16
CA TYR A 452 11.53 20.97 10.72
C TYR A 452 11.39 19.45 10.94
N GLN A 453 12.14 18.90 11.90
CA GLN A 453 12.06 17.49 12.28
C GLN A 453 10.82 17.23 13.13
N VAL A 454 10.34 15.99 13.12
CA VAL A 454 9.38 15.52 14.11
C VAL A 454 10.03 15.58 15.50
N ILE A 455 9.31 16.13 16.47
CA ILE A 455 9.72 16.24 17.87
C ILE A 455 9.10 15.11 18.69
N ASP A 456 7.81 14.88 18.46
CA ASP A 456 6.97 13.89 19.13
C ASP A 456 5.68 13.70 18.32
N TYR A 457 4.86 12.73 18.69
CA TYR A 457 3.49 12.63 18.21
C TYR A 457 2.57 12.04 19.27
N GLU A 458 1.29 12.37 19.13
CA GLU A 458 0.20 11.76 19.88
C GLU A 458 -0.70 10.96 18.96
N GLU A 459 -1.31 9.92 19.51
CA GLU A 459 -2.26 9.08 18.80
C GLU A 459 -3.55 8.98 19.58
N TRP A 460 -4.64 9.01 18.83
CA TRP A 460 -5.99 8.90 19.35
C TRP A 460 -6.68 7.76 18.63
N PHE A 461 -7.45 6.99 19.37
CA PHE A 461 -8.16 5.85 18.84
C PHE A 461 -9.61 5.83 19.32
N PHE A 462 -10.42 5.10 18.58
CA PHE A 462 -11.82 4.86 18.88
C PHE A 462 -11.98 3.42 19.31
N ASN A 463 -12.07 3.18 20.62
CA ASN A 463 -12.30 1.84 21.14
C ASN A 463 -13.68 1.34 20.69
N LEU A 464 -13.71 0.48 19.67
CA LEU A 464 -14.97 0.00 19.10
C LEU A 464 -15.76 -0.84 20.10
N THR A 465 -15.09 -1.60 20.97
CA THR A 465 -15.75 -2.40 22.01
C THR A 465 -16.54 -1.50 22.96
N GLU A 466 -15.91 -0.46 23.51
CA GLU A 466 -16.55 0.47 24.44
C GLU A 466 -17.60 1.36 23.78
N ASN A 467 -17.28 1.91 22.61
CA ASN A 467 -18.18 2.83 21.91
C ASN A 467 -19.41 2.13 21.30
N ASN A 468 -19.29 0.86 20.87
CA ASN A 468 -20.47 0.08 20.48
C ASN A 468 -21.33 -0.35 21.68
N ALA A 469 -20.73 -0.49 22.87
CA ALA A 469 -21.49 -0.77 24.10
C ALA A 469 -22.28 0.45 24.60
N ASN A 470 -21.83 1.68 24.30
CA ASN A 470 -22.52 2.92 24.61
C ASN A 470 -22.63 3.87 23.40
N PRO A 471 -23.42 3.50 22.37
CA PRO A 471 -23.35 4.13 21.06
C PRO A 471 -23.92 5.55 20.99
N THR A 472 -24.56 6.03 22.05
CA THR A 472 -25.11 7.41 22.11
C THR A 472 -24.15 8.39 22.78
N ASN A 473 -23.07 7.92 23.41
CA ASN A 473 -22.08 8.76 24.07
C ASN A 473 -20.66 8.25 23.78
N VAL A 474 -20.27 8.33 22.52
CA VAL A 474 -18.98 7.86 22.04
C VAL A 474 -17.85 8.84 22.33
N GLN A 475 -16.64 8.32 22.47
CA GLN A 475 -15.44 9.09 22.80
C GLN A 475 -14.24 8.59 22.01
N TRP A 476 -13.47 9.56 21.50
CA TRP A 476 -12.09 9.34 21.07
C TRP A 476 -11.18 9.53 22.28
N THR A 477 -10.31 8.55 22.54
CA THR A 477 -9.38 8.58 23.67
C THR A 477 -7.94 8.57 23.15
N PRO A 478 -7.00 9.21 23.88
CA PRO A 478 -5.60 9.10 23.52
C PRO A 478 -5.16 7.65 23.73
N LEU A 479 -4.58 7.04 22.69
CA LEU A 479 -3.83 5.79 22.85
C LEU A 479 -2.60 6.09 23.71
N TYR A 480 -1.87 7.14 23.32
CA TYR A 480 -0.89 7.84 24.15
C TYR A 480 -0.77 9.29 23.69
N LYS A 481 -0.35 10.17 24.60
CA LYS A 481 -0.19 11.61 24.34
C LYS A 481 1.21 12.01 23.89
N SER A 482 2.16 11.07 23.92
CA SER A 482 3.56 11.29 23.57
C SER A 482 4.21 9.93 23.29
N ALA A 483 4.58 9.69 22.04
CA ALA A 483 5.35 8.52 21.63
C ALA A 483 6.70 8.47 22.36
N ASN A 484 7.30 9.63 22.63
CA ASN A 484 8.53 9.72 23.41
C ASN A 484 8.34 9.17 24.83
N LEU A 485 7.24 9.51 25.51
CA LEU A 485 6.97 8.97 26.85
C LEU A 485 6.57 7.50 26.82
N GLU A 486 5.74 7.11 25.84
CA GLU A 486 5.24 5.74 25.68
C GLU A 486 6.39 4.75 25.48
N TYR A 487 7.32 5.07 24.58
CA TYR A 487 8.43 4.19 24.22
C TYR A 487 9.75 4.54 24.94
N GLY A 488 9.75 5.59 25.78
CA GLY A 488 10.93 6.07 26.51
C GLY A 488 12.03 6.62 25.59
N LEU A 489 11.65 7.35 24.54
CA LEU A 489 12.55 8.03 23.61
C LEU A 489 12.85 9.45 24.11
N LYS A 490 14.06 9.94 23.83
CA LYS A 490 14.46 11.34 24.11
C LYS A 490 14.05 12.31 23.00
N GLY A 491 13.60 11.77 21.88
CA GLY A 491 13.21 12.50 20.69
C GLY A 491 13.11 11.54 19.50
N GLN A 492 12.59 12.05 18.40
CA GLN A 492 12.16 11.24 17.26
C GLN A 492 13.28 11.03 16.23
N THR A 493 14.53 10.85 16.71
CA THR A 493 15.71 10.68 15.85
C THR A 493 15.90 9.22 15.43
N PRO A 494 16.51 8.94 14.25
CA PRO A 494 16.81 7.56 13.83
C PRO A 494 17.61 6.76 14.86
N ASP A 495 18.54 7.42 15.56
CA ASP A 495 19.34 6.80 16.62
C ASP A 495 18.50 6.34 17.82
N GLU A 496 17.45 7.07 18.20
CA GLU A 496 16.55 6.69 19.30
C GLU A 496 15.66 5.52 18.91
N TYR A 497 15.14 5.48 17.68
CA TYR A 497 14.38 4.34 17.17
C TYR A 497 15.24 3.08 17.02
N ASN A 498 16.48 3.20 16.53
CA ASN A 498 17.40 2.07 16.50
C ASN A 498 17.67 1.54 17.91
N ARG A 499 17.86 2.43 18.91
CA ARG A 499 17.98 2.04 20.33
C ARG A 499 16.71 1.39 20.88
N MET A 500 15.53 1.86 20.47
CA MET A 500 14.25 1.25 20.86
C MET A 500 14.16 -0.20 20.38
N ILE A 501 14.51 -0.48 19.11
CA ILE A 501 14.55 -1.84 18.58
C ILE A 501 15.51 -2.72 19.40
N GLU A 502 16.71 -2.23 19.72
CA GLU A 502 17.67 -2.95 20.57
C GLU A 502 17.12 -3.25 21.97
N ARG A 503 16.40 -2.29 22.58
CA ARG A 503 15.76 -2.48 23.90
C ARG A 503 14.67 -3.55 23.84
N MET A 504 13.80 -3.51 22.82
CA MET A 504 12.69 -4.45 22.66
C MET A 504 13.11 -5.91 22.51
N LYS A 505 14.38 -6.20 22.17
CA LYS A 505 14.92 -7.57 22.18
C LYS A 505 14.85 -8.25 23.55
N THR A 506 14.92 -7.46 24.63
CA THR A 506 14.95 -7.98 26.02
C THR A 506 13.91 -7.37 26.94
N ASP A 507 13.46 -6.14 26.65
CA ASP A 507 12.37 -5.47 27.37
C ASP A 507 11.01 -5.92 26.83
N THR A 508 10.44 -6.94 27.49
CA THR A 508 9.13 -7.49 27.10
C THR A 508 7.99 -6.49 27.30
N ASN A 509 8.08 -5.58 28.28
CA ASN A 509 7.02 -4.60 28.51
C ASN A 509 6.98 -3.56 27.38
N LEU A 510 8.15 -3.07 26.98
CA LEU A 510 8.27 -2.16 25.83
C LEU A 510 7.77 -2.83 24.55
N PHE A 511 8.15 -4.09 24.30
CA PHE A 511 7.65 -4.84 23.15
C PHE A 511 6.12 -4.99 23.19
N ASN A 512 5.55 -5.35 24.34
CA ASN A 512 4.11 -5.53 24.46
C ASN A 512 3.35 -4.23 24.22
N ALA A 513 3.86 -3.09 24.70
CA ALA A 513 3.27 -1.78 24.42
C ALA A 513 3.30 -1.47 22.90
N TYR A 514 4.45 -1.66 22.25
CA TYR A 514 4.58 -1.53 20.79
C TYR A 514 3.59 -2.45 20.04
N PHE A 515 3.48 -3.71 20.47
CA PHE A 515 2.58 -4.71 19.88
C PHE A 515 1.10 -4.38 20.09
N GLU A 516 0.68 -3.92 21.27
CA GLU A 516 -0.70 -3.51 21.51
C GLU A 516 -1.05 -2.24 20.72
N ASN A 517 -0.14 -1.26 20.67
CA ASN A 517 -0.32 -0.02 19.91
C ASN A 517 -0.38 -0.27 18.39
N HIS A 518 0.34 -1.27 17.89
CA HIS A 518 0.25 -1.72 16.49
C HIS A 518 -1.18 -2.03 16.07
N TYR A 519 -1.94 -2.73 16.92
CA TYR A 519 -3.34 -3.13 16.67
C TYR A 519 -4.37 -2.17 17.26
N ARG A 520 -3.95 -1.35 18.24
CA ARG A 520 -4.80 -0.49 19.07
C ARG A 520 -5.88 -1.28 19.80
N ARG A 521 -5.54 -2.52 20.17
CA ARG A 521 -6.43 -3.53 20.74
C ARG A 521 -5.68 -4.30 21.82
N SER A 522 -6.45 -4.87 22.73
CA SER A 522 -5.93 -5.71 23.82
C SER A 522 -6.37 -7.16 23.67
N VAL A 523 -5.88 -8.02 24.57
CA VAL A 523 -6.37 -9.40 24.71
C VAL A 523 -7.87 -9.50 24.96
N TYR A 524 -8.49 -8.46 25.55
CA TYR A 524 -9.92 -8.41 25.80
C TYR A 524 -10.72 -8.13 24.51
N ASP A 525 -10.07 -7.59 23.49
CA ASP A 525 -10.64 -7.33 22.17
C ASP A 525 -10.37 -8.49 21.20
N GLY A 526 -9.78 -9.59 21.66
CA GLY A 526 -9.45 -10.76 20.85
C GLY A 526 -8.09 -10.69 20.16
N LEU A 527 -7.21 -9.76 20.57
CA LEU A 527 -5.81 -9.76 20.11
C LEU A 527 -5.07 -10.95 20.72
N ILE A 528 -4.39 -11.74 19.89
CA ILE A 528 -3.56 -12.85 20.35
C ILE A 528 -2.15 -12.32 20.58
N PRO A 529 -1.62 -12.33 21.83
CA PRO A 529 -0.29 -11.83 22.10
C PRO A 529 0.79 -12.65 21.41
N CYS A 530 1.90 -11.99 21.13
CA CYS A 530 3.12 -12.62 20.66
C CYS A 530 3.72 -13.53 21.74
N GLY A 531 3.49 -14.85 21.63
CA GLY A 531 3.77 -15.82 22.69
C GLY A 531 5.23 -16.29 22.79
N ASP A 532 6.04 -16.08 21.76
CA ASP A 532 7.41 -16.60 21.68
C ASP A 532 8.41 -15.57 21.14
N GLN A 533 9.70 -15.93 21.10
CA GLN A 533 10.76 -15.06 20.60
C GLN A 533 10.71 -14.88 19.08
N LYS A 534 10.25 -15.92 18.36
CA LYS A 534 10.25 -15.96 16.90
C LYS A 534 9.28 -14.93 16.34
N CYS A 535 8.08 -14.85 16.92
CA CYS A 535 7.10 -13.81 16.62
C CYS A 535 7.65 -12.42 16.98
N ARG A 536 8.30 -12.24 18.14
CA ARG A 536 8.85 -10.91 18.53
C ARG A 536 9.90 -10.44 17.54
N ASN A 537 10.80 -11.33 17.17
CA ASN A 537 11.82 -11.07 16.16
C ASN A 537 11.21 -10.69 14.80
N GLY A 538 10.03 -11.22 14.46
CA GLY A 538 9.23 -10.77 13.31
C GLY A 538 9.01 -9.27 13.29
N TYR A 539 8.39 -8.75 14.35
CA TYR A 539 8.09 -7.33 14.49
C TYR A 539 9.33 -6.44 14.57
N LEU A 540 10.39 -6.91 15.23
CA LEU A 540 11.66 -6.17 15.27
C LEU A 540 12.34 -6.13 13.90
N CYS A 541 12.21 -7.20 13.13
CA CYS A 541 12.75 -7.30 11.77
C CYS A 541 11.96 -6.41 10.81
N ASP A 542 10.63 -6.46 10.87
CA ASP A 542 9.72 -5.59 10.11
C ASP A 542 10.04 -4.10 10.33
N ALA A 543 10.22 -3.69 11.59
CA ALA A 543 10.60 -2.30 11.92
C ALA A 543 11.95 -1.84 11.34
N ARG A 544 12.83 -2.78 10.94
CA ARG A 544 14.10 -2.46 10.27
C ARG A 544 13.99 -2.43 8.74
N GLN A 545 12.97 -3.04 8.17
CA GLN A 545 12.91 -3.37 6.74
C GLN A 545 12.04 -2.39 5.95
N PHE A 546 12.64 -1.31 5.44
CA PHE A 546 12.02 -0.49 4.38
C PHE A 546 12.23 -1.07 2.96
N HIS A 547 12.89 -2.23 2.83
CA HIS A 547 13.03 -2.96 1.57
C HIS A 547 13.19 -4.46 1.83
N GLN A 548 13.14 -5.28 0.78
CA GLN A 548 13.12 -6.75 0.86
C GLN A 548 14.51 -7.32 1.22
N THR A 549 14.90 -7.30 2.50
CA THR A 549 16.16 -7.90 2.97
C THR A 549 16.09 -8.56 4.33
N ASN A 550 16.55 -9.80 4.46
CA ASN A 550 16.70 -10.43 5.79
C ASN A 550 18.05 -10.09 6.48
N LYS A 551 18.96 -9.37 5.80
CA LYS A 551 20.31 -9.10 6.34
C LYS A 551 20.29 -8.15 7.53
N LEU A 552 19.30 -7.25 7.57
CA LEU A 552 19.05 -6.34 8.69
C LEU A 552 18.59 -7.04 9.97
N CYS A 553 18.32 -8.35 9.95
CA CYS A 553 17.76 -9.09 11.08
C CYS A 553 18.66 -10.24 11.55
N THR A 554 19.92 -10.25 11.10
CA THR A 554 20.87 -11.35 11.32
C THR A 554 21.35 -11.51 12.77
N ASP A 555 21.08 -10.52 13.61
CA ASP A 555 21.38 -10.47 15.04
C ASP A 555 20.20 -10.89 15.94
N LEU A 556 19.05 -11.22 15.35
CA LEU A 556 17.88 -11.70 16.07
C LEU A 556 17.98 -13.22 16.28
N GLU A 557 18.41 -13.61 17.48
CA GLU A 557 18.51 -15.02 17.89
C GLU A 557 17.11 -15.65 18.10
N GLY A 558 16.94 -16.93 17.75
CA GLY A 558 15.69 -17.66 17.98
C GLY A 558 14.75 -17.78 16.77
N GLY A 559 15.22 -17.39 15.59
CA GLY A 559 14.44 -17.44 14.34
C GLY A 559 13.48 -16.25 14.21
N ILE A 560 12.86 -16.11 13.04
CA ILE A 560 11.97 -15.01 12.70
C ILE A 560 10.67 -15.59 12.14
N GLU A 561 9.54 -15.07 12.61
CA GLU A 561 8.21 -15.27 12.04
C GLU A 561 7.66 -13.89 11.78
N LYS A 562 7.60 -13.51 10.50
CA LYS A 562 7.12 -12.18 10.12
C LYS A 562 5.68 -12.00 10.62
N PRO A 563 5.29 -10.77 11.03
CA PRO A 563 3.92 -10.47 11.36
C PRO A 563 3.04 -10.92 10.20
N THR A 564 2.20 -11.92 10.44
CA THR A 564 1.13 -12.26 9.51
C THR A 564 -0.01 -11.32 9.85
N GLU A 565 -0.25 -10.32 9.00
CA GLU A 565 -1.60 -9.77 8.92
C GLU A 565 -2.45 -10.94 8.50
N ASN A 566 -3.22 -11.51 9.45
CA ASN A 566 -3.92 -12.79 9.31
C ASN A 566 -4.34 -12.98 7.87
N GLN A 567 -3.71 -13.96 7.20
CA GLN A 567 -4.13 -14.42 5.88
C GLN A 567 -5.65 -14.44 5.91
N SER A 568 -6.22 -13.65 4.99
CA SER A 568 -7.64 -13.61 4.72
C SER A 568 -8.16 -15.04 4.88
N LYS A 569 -9.26 -15.22 5.61
CA LYS A 569 -9.99 -16.48 5.50
C LYS A 569 -10.12 -16.71 4.00
N LYS A 570 -9.60 -17.82 3.46
CA LYS A 570 -9.83 -18.20 2.06
C LYS A 570 -11.31 -18.01 1.79
N TYR A 571 -11.67 -16.93 1.10
CA TYR A 571 -13.06 -16.70 0.78
C TYR A 571 -13.36 -17.70 -0.34
N SER A 572 -14.59 -18.16 -0.41
CA SER A 572 -15.01 -19.08 -1.48
C SER A 572 -16.15 -18.43 -2.21
N SER A 573 -15.93 -17.21 -2.68
CA SER A 573 -16.98 -16.49 -3.39
C SER A 573 -16.92 -16.84 -4.88
N ARG A 574 -17.92 -17.59 -5.36
CA ARG A 574 -18.11 -17.80 -6.81
C ARG A 574 -18.82 -16.58 -7.37
N PHE A 575 -18.07 -15.63 -7.93
CA PHE A 575 -18.66 -14.52 -8.68
C PHE A 575 -19.45 -15.04 -9.88
N ARG A 576 -20.64 -14.46 -10.10
CA ARG A 576 -21.55 -14.90 -11.15
C ARG A 576 -20.95 -14.54 -12.50
N LYS A 577 -20.34 -15.51 -13.19
CA LYS A 577 -20.07 -15.42 -14.64
C LYS A 577 -21.37 -14.95 -15.29
N SER A 578 -21.38 -13.81 -15.97
CA SER A 578 -22.54 -13.35 -16.73
C SER A 578 -22.87 -14.41 -17.80
N HIS A 579 -23.74 -15.34 -17.42
CA HIS A 579 -24.06 -16.50 -18.23
C HIS A 579 -24.87 -16.11 -19.47
N GLU A 580 -25.35 -14.86 -19.56
CA GLU A 580 -26.07 -14.36 -20.73
C GLU A 580 -25.20 -14.12 -21.97
N LYS A 581 -23.86 -14.19 -21.87
CA LYS A 581 -22.98 -14.28 -23.07
C LYS A 581 -22.42 -15.69 -23.33
N ARG A 582 -22.64 -16.67 -22.45
CA ARG A 582 -22.07 -18.04 -22.58
C ARG A 582 -22.98 -19.04 -23.29
N ARG A 583 -23.65 -18.63 -24.37
CA ARG A 583 -24.33 -19.59 -25.27
C ARG A 583 -23.40 -19.97 -26.42
N GLY A 584 -22.49 -20.92 -26.14
CA GLY A 584 -21.77 -21.67 -27.18
C GLY A 584 -20.26 -21.86 -27.00
N LYS A 585 -19.76 -22.29 -25.83
CA LYS A 585 -18.35 -22.70 -25.70
C LYS A 585 -18.21 -24.22 -25.70
N GLU A 586 -17.42 -24.74 -26.65
CA GLU A 586 -16.77 -26.05 -26.55
C GLU A 586 -15.95 -26.09 -25.24
N GLU A 587 -15.99 -27.21 -24.51
CA GLU A 587 -15.17 -27.41 -23.31
C GLU A 587 -13.68 -27.30 -23.67
N CYS A 588 -12.94 -26.39 -23.01
CA CYS A 588 -11.48 -26.39 -23.00
C CYS A 588 -11.04 -27.66 -22.25
N LYS A 589 -10.87 -28.78 -22.96
CA LYS A 589 -10.22 -29.97 -22.43
C LYS A 589 -8.71 -29.78 -22.58
N ILE A 590 -8.06 -29.44 -21.46
CA ILE A 590 -6.60 -29.54 -21.30
C ILE A 590 -6.19 -31.00 -21.52
#